data_AF-A0A6M0Q7C4-F1
#
_entry.id   AF-A0A6M0Q7C4-F1
#
_cell.length_a   1.000
_cell.length_b   1.000
_cell.length_c   1.000
_cell.angle_alpha   90.00
_cell.angle_beta   90.00
_cell.angle_gamma   90.00
#
_symmetry.space_group_name_H-M   'P 1'
#
loop_
_entity.id
_entity.type
_entity.pdbx_description
1 polymer ?
#
loop_
_entity_poly.entity_id
_entity_poly.type
_entity_poly.pdbx_seq_one_letter_code
_entity_poly.pdbx_strand_id
1 'polypeptide(L)'
;MNHKELKETIIQLIDNIVSRIEQLNNYTSEQEVEIKERFIFLIEDLDILIKGVEHFDPEQNNGELFYILNRLVEILENNEFYLLQDVLSQELSPILLHWRGIIDNE
;
A
#
# COMPACT_ATOMS: atom_id res chain seq x y z
N MET A 1 -9.38 -15.00 16.32
CA MET A 1 -8.16 -14.16 16.32
C MET A 1 -8.31 -13.19 17.47
N ASN A 2 -7.35 -13.15 18.38
CA ASN A 2 -7.35 -12.14 19.45
C ASN A 2 -6.81 -10.80 18.89
N HIS A 3 -7.07 -9.70 19.59
CA HIS A 3 -6.71 -8.35 19.12
C HIS A 3 -5.19 -8.18 18.88
N LYS A 4 -4.35 -8.88 19.66
CA LYS A 4 -2.89 -8.88 19.49
C LYS A 4 -2.44 -9.60 18.21
N GLU A 5 -3.01 -10.77 17.92
CA GLU A 5 -2.72 -11.51 16.68
C GLU A 5 -3.11 -10.71 15.43
N LEU A 6 -4.24 -9.99 15.49
CA LEU A 6 -4.65 -9.10 14.41
C LEU A 6 -3.66 -7.95 14.22
N LYS A 7 -3.28 -7.26 15.29
CA LYS A 7 -2.27 -6.19 15.28
C LYS A 7 -0.98 -6.66 14.61
N GLU A 8 -0.43 -7.79 15.06
CA GLU A 8 0.80 -8.35 14.51
C GLU A 8 0.67 -8.69 13.02
N THR A 9 -0.49 -9.23 12.61
CA THR A 9 -0.79 -9.53 11.20
C THR A 9 -0.84 -8.26 10.35
N ILE A 10 -1.47 -7.19 10.83
CA ILE A 10 -1.55 -5.91 10.14
C ILE A 10 -0.15 -5.30 9.98
N ILE A 11 0.66 -5.30 11.04
CA ILE A 11 2.04 -4.79 10.98
C ILE A 11 2.87 -5.57 9.96
N GLN A 12 2.79 -6.90 9.97
CA GLN A 12 3.48 -7.74 8.99
C GLN A 12 3.00 -7.46 7.56
N LEU A 13 1.70 -7.24 7.36
CA LEU A 13 1.16 -6.90 6.06
C LEU A 13 1.67 -5.55 5.56
N ILE A 14 1.73 -4.54 6.44
CA ILE A 14 2.33 -3.24 6.11
C ILE A 14 3.80 -3.41 5.71
N ASP A 15 4.60 -4.13 6.51
CA ASP A 15 6.02 -4.36 6.24
C ASP A 15 6.22 -5.06 4.89
N ASN A 16 5.37 -6.03 4.56
CA ASN A 16 5.38 -6.73 3.27
C ASN A 16 5.04 -5.78 2.10
N ILE A 17 4.01 -4.94 2.25
CA ILE A 17 3.59 -3.98 1.23
C ILE A 17 4.70 -2.95 0.97
N VAL A 18 5.29 -2.40 2.03
CA VAL A 18 6.41 -1.45 1.91
C VAL A 18 7.60 -2.11 1.20
N SER A 19 7.95 -3.35 1.55
CA SER A 19 9.01 -4.09 0.86
C SER A 19 8.71 -4.32 -0.63
N ARG A 20 7.45 -4.59 -0.99
CA ARG A 20 7.05 -4.71 -2.41
C ARG A 20 7.13 -3.38 -3.15
N ILE A 21 6.79 -2.27 -2.50
CA ILE A 21 6.96 -0.92 -3.07
C ILE A 21 8.43 -0.67 -3.41
N GLU A 22 9.34 -0.99 -2.50
CA GLU A 22 10.78 -0.86 -2.76
C GLU A 22 11.25 -1.72 -3.95
N GLN A 23 10.70 -2.92 -4.10
CA GLN A 23 10.98 -3.77 -5.26
C GLN A 23 10.45 -3.15 -6.55
N LEU A 24 9.22 -2.63 -6.54
CA LEU A 24 8.59 -1.96 -7.68
C LEU A 24 9.38 -0.73 -8.15
N ASN A 25 10.02 -0.01 -7.23
CA ASN A 25 10.87 1.14 -7.55
C ASN A 25 12.15 0.80 -8.33
N ASN A 26 12.53 -0.48 -8.40
CA ASN A 26 13.69 -0.92 -9.17
C ASN A 26 13.36 -1.26 -10.63
N TYR A 27 12.08 -1.26 -11.00
CA TYR A 27 11.65 -1.59 -12.36
C TYR A 27 11.72 -0.38 -13.28
N THR A 28 12.12 -0.60 -14.53
CA THR A 28 12.11 0.43 -15.57
C THR A 28 10.82 0.36 -16.38
N SER A 29 10.50 1.44 -17.10
CA SER A 29 9.34 1.49 -18.00
C SER A 29 9.35 0.42 -19.10
N GLU A 30 10.50 -0.22 -19.38
CA GLU A 30 10.63 -1.32 -20.34
C GLU A 30 10.01 -2.63 -19.82
N GLN A 31 9.67 -2.69 -18.53
CA GLN A 31 9.09 -3.86 -17.85
C GLN A 31 7.59 -3.68 -17.57
N GLU A 32 6.89 -2.88 -18.37
CA GLU A 32 5.50 -2.47 -18.19
C GLU A 32 4.54 -3.62 -17.84
N VAL A 33 4.62 -4.74 -18.58
CA VAL A 33 3.75 -5.90 -18.37
C VAL A 33 3.96 -6.49 -16.97
N GLU A 34 5.22 -6.65 -16.55
CA GLU A 34 5.54 -7.17 -15.22
C GLU A 34 5.11 -6.18 -14.12
N ILE A 35 5.33 -4.88 -14.32
CA ILE A 35 4.87 -3.82 -13.40
C ILE A 35 3.36 -3.92 -13.20
N LYS A 36 2.58 -4.03 -14.29
CA LYS A 36 1.11 -4.15 -14.22
C LYS A 36 0.68 -5.37 -13.41
N GLU A 37 1.25 -6.54 -13.66
CA GLU A 37 0.94 -7.76 -12.91
C GLU A 37 1.27 -7.63 -11.42
N ARG A 38 2.44 -7.08 -11.10
CA ARG A 38 2.86 -6.84 -9.71
C ARG A 38 1.98 -5.82 -9.01
N PHE A 39 1.49 -4.83 -9.75
CA PHE A 39 0.62 -3.81 -9.22
C PHE A 39 -0.76 -4.36 -8.82
N ILE A 40 -1.29 -5.32 -9.57
CA ILE A 40 -2.54 -6.01 -9.19
C ILE A 40 -2.40 -6.64 -7.80
N PHE A 41 -1.31 -7.36 -7.54
CA PHE A 41 -1.06 -7.95 -6.22
C PHE A 41 -0.88 -6.90 -5.12
N LEU A 42 -0.26 -5.75 -5.44
CA LEU A 42 -0.14 -4.65 -4.48
C LEU A 42 -1.51 -4.09 -4.09
N ILE A 43 -2.43 -3.92 -5.05
CA ILE A 43 -3.79 -3.44 -4.79
C ILE A 43 -4.60 -4.45 -3.96
N GLU A 44 -4.47 -5.74 -4.24
CA GLU A 44 -5.09 -6.79 -3.44
C GLU A 44 -4.60 -6.77 -1.99
N ASP A 45 -3.28 -6.63 -1.78
CA ASP A 45 -2.69 -6.52 -0.45
C ASP A 45 -3.18 -5.27 0.30
N LEU A 46 -3.32 -4.13 -0.41
CA LEU A 46 -3.83 -2.87 0.16
C LEU A 46 -5.31 -2.96 0.55
N ASP A 47 -6.15 -3.63 -0.24
CA ASP A 47 -7.56 -3.88 0.10
C ASP A 47 -7.69 -4.76 1.36
N ILE A 48 -6.85 -5.80 1.48
CA ILE A 48 -6.78 -6.62 2.69
C ILE A 48 -6.33 -5.79 3.89
N LEU A 49 -5.32 -4.93 3.70
CA LEU A 49 -4.82 -4.06 4.75
C LEU A 49 -5.91 -3.12 5.26
N ILE A 50 -6.62 -2.44 4.37
CA ILE A 50 -7.72 -1.52 4.71
C ILE A 50 -8.75 -2.24 5.58
N LYS A 51 -9.19 -3.42 5.17
CA LYS A 51 -10.16 -4.23 5.94
C LYS A 51 -9.61 -4.64 7.31
N GLY A 52 -8.33 -4.98 7.38
CA GLY A 52 -7.65 -5.31 8.63
C GLY A 52 -7.63 -4.11 9.58
N VAL A 53 -7.24 -2.94 9.07
CA VAL A 53 -7.19 -1.68 9.82
C VAL A 53 -8.59 -1.26 10.27
N GLU A 54 -9.60 -1.29 9.40
CA GLU A 54 -11.00 -0.96 9.77
C GLU A 54 -11.57 -1.88 10.86
N HIS A 55 -11.13 -3.14 10.90
CA HIS A 55 -11.53 -4.06 11.96
C HIS A 55 -10.78 -3.81 13.28
N PHE A 56 -9.54 -3.33 13.20
CA PHE A 56 -8.70 -3.02 14.35
C PHE A 56 -9.08 -1.68 14.97
N ASP A 57 -9.21 -0.64 14.15
CA ASP A 57 -9.67 0.70 14.49
C ASP A 57 -10.74 1.16 13.48
N PRO A 58 -12.04 1.03 13.82
CA PRO A 58 -13.14 1.46 12.96
C PRO A 58 -13.24 2.98 12.76
N GLU A 59 -12.58 3.79 13.59
CA GLU A 59 -12.59 5.25 13.46
C GLU A 59 -11.44 5.77 12.57
N GLN A 60 -10.54 4.88 12.15
CA GLN A 60 -9.41 5.21 11.29
C GLN A 60 -9.87 5.86 9.99
N ASN A 61 -9.32 7.05 9.71
CA ASN A 61 -9.61 7.75 8.46
C ASN A 61 -8.75 7.22 7.32
N ASN A 62 -9.38 6.43 6.44
CA ASN A 62 -8.74 5.86 5.25
C ASN A 62 -8.76 6.80 4.03
N GLY A 63 -9.26 8.03 4.15
CA GLY A 63 -9.49 8.95 3.03
C GLY A 63 -8.21 9.31 2.26
N GLU A 64 -7.08 9.48 2.94
CA GLU A 64 -5.79 9.76 2.31
C GLU A 64 -5.28 8.57 1.49
N LEU A 65 -5.44 7.35 2.02
CA LEU A 65 -5.09 6.13 1.29
C LEU A 65 -5.96 5.93 0.05
N PHE A 66 -7.28 6.13 0.17
CA PHE A 66 -8.18 6.06 -0.99
C PHE A 66 -7.84 7.09 -2.08
N TYR A 67 -7.44 8.30 -1.69
CA TYR A 67 -6.99 9.31 -2.65
C TYR A 67 -5.77 8.83 -3.45
N ILE A 68 -4.77 8.25 -2.77
CA ILE A 68 -3.56 7.73 -3.43
C ILE A 68 -3.87 6.52 -4.30
N LEU A 69 -4.73 5.60 -3.85
CA LEU A 69 -5.17 4.45 -4.63
C LEU A 69 -5.83 4.89 -5.94
N ASN A 70 -6.74 5.88 -5.89
CA ASN A 70 -7.36 6.42 -7.10
C ASN A 70 -6.32 7.03 -8.04
N ARG A 71 -5.36 7.79 -7.51
CA ARG A 71 -4.28 8.38 -8.31
C ARG A 71 -3.38 7.32 -8.95
N LEU A 72 -3.10 6.23 -8.25
CA LEU A 72 -2.35 5.10 -8.80
C LEU A 72 -3.11 4.40 -9.94
N VAL A 73 -4.43 4.27 -9.83
CA VAL A 73 -5.28 3.75 -10.91
C VAL A 73 -5.21 4.68 -12.13
N GLU A 74 -5.36 5.99 -11.94
CA GLU A 74 -5.25 6.98 -13.03
C GLU A 74 -3.89 6.90 -13.75
N ILE A 75 -2.79 6.76 -13.00
CA ILE A 75 -1.45 6.59 -13.56
C ILE A 75 -1.37 5.34 -14.45
N LEU A 76 -1.97 4.23 -14.02
CA LEU A 76 -1.96 2.97 -14.79
C LEU A 76 -2.83 3.04 -16.03
N GLU A 77 -4.02 3.64 -15.92
CA GLU A 77 -4.93 3.81 -17.06
C GLU A 77 -4.31 4.71 -18.14
N ASN A 78 -3.57 5.74 -17.72
CA ASN A 78 -2.89 6.66 -18.62
C ASN A 78 -1.49 6.18 -19.08
N ASN A 79 -1.03 5.00 -18.61
CA ASN A 79 0.30 4.44 -18.87
C ASN A 79 1.45 5.38 -18.45
N GLU A 80 1.26 6.16 -17.38
CA GLU A 80 2.21 7.12 -16.84
C GLU A 80 3.20 6.48 -15.86
N PHE A 81 3.81 5.33 -16.26
CA PHE A 81 4.67 4.52 -15.38
C PHE A 81 5.84 5.28 -14.74
N TYR A 82 6.25 6.40 -15.32
CA TYR A 82 7.28 7.27 -14.76
C TYR A 82 6.84 7.92 -13.44
N LEU A 83 5.53 8.12 -13.20
CA LEU A 83 4.99 8.69 -11.96
C LEU A 83 4.78 7.65 -10.85
N LEU A 84 4.75 6.37 -11.21
CA LEU A 84 4.43 5.27 -10.31
C LEU A 84 5.43 5.19 -9.15
N GLN A 85 6.72 5.32 -9.45
CA GLN A 85 7.78 5.31 -8.45
C GLN A 85 7.62 6.46 -7.44
N ASP A 86 7.30 7.66 -7.92
CA ASP A 86 7.13 8.83 -7.05
C ASP A 86 5.93 8.63 -6.13
N VAL A 87 4.77 8.23 -6.66
CA VAL A 87 3.57 8.03 -5.83
C VAL A 87 3.76 6.87 -4.84
N LEU A 88 4.37 5.77 -5.26
CA LEU A 88 4.61 4.64 -4.36
C LEU A 88 5.61 4.99 -3.24
N SER A 89 6.73 5.62 -3.58
CA SER A 89 7.82 5.89 -2.63
C SER A 89 7.62 7.12 -1.76
N GLN A 90 7.02 8.18 -2.29
CA GLN A 90 6.90 9.48 -1.61
C GLN A 90 5.53 9.70 -0.97
N GLU A 91 4.51 8.94 -1.38
CA GLU A 91 3.14 9.14 -0.89
C GLU A 91 2.62 7.90 -0.18
N LEU A 92 2.55 6.76 -0.89
CA LEU A 92 1.97 5.54 -0.32
C LEU A 92 2.81 4.97 0.83
N SER A 93 4.11 4.75 0.62
CA SER A 93 4.99 4.16 1.63
C SER A 93 5.02 4.96 2.95
N PRO A 94 5.17 6.30 2.94
CA PRO A 94 5.11 7.11 4.15
C PRO A 94 3.81 6.97 4.96
N ILE A 95 2.65 6.90 4.30
CA ILE A 95 1.36 6.71 4.98
C ILE A 95 1.28 5.34 5.65
N LEU A 96 1.73 4.29 4.94
CA LEU A 96 1.77 2.95 5.49
C LEU A 96 2.69 2.88 6.72
N LEU A 97 3.87 3.49 6.65
CA LEU A 97 4.79 3.58 7.78
C LEU A 97 4.24 4.39 8.94
N HIS A 98 3.47 5.45 8.65
CA HIS A 98 2.76 6.22 9.68
C HIS A 98 1.72 5.37 10.40
N TRP A 99 0.87 4.64 9.67
CA TRP A 99 -0.13 3.73 10.22
C TRP A 99 0.50 2.62 11.04
N ARG A 100 1.59 2.02 10.54
CA ARG A 100 2.38 1.04 11.28
C ARG A 100 2.80 1.60 12.64
N GLY A 101 3.28 2.84 12.68
CA GLY A 101 3.67 3.52 13.91
C GLY A 101 2.50 3.75 14.88
N ILE A 102 1.32 4.12 14.39
CA ILE A 102 0.12 4.26 15.22
C ILE A 102 -0.25 2.91 15.83
N ILE A 103 -0.42 1.89 14.98
CA ILE A 103 -0.86 0.55 15.37
C ILE A 103 0.13 -0.12 16.33
N ASP A 104 1.44 0.07 16.14
CA ASP A 104 2.47 -0.48 17.04
C ASP A 104 2.43 0.13 18.44
N ASN A 105 1.94 1.37 18.57
CA ASN A 105 1.86 2.09 19.86
C ASN A 105 0.54 1.87 20.62
N GLU A 106 -0.49 1.26 20.01
CA GLU A 106 -1.74 0.85 20.68
C GLU A 106 -1.65 -0.49 21.41
#